data_AF-A0A431HLY2-F1
#
_entry.id   AF-A0A431HLY2-F1
#
_cell.length_a   1.000
_cell.length_b   1.000
_cell.length_c   1.000
_cell.angle_alpha   90.00
_cell.angle_beta   90.00
_cell.angle_gamma   90.00
#
_symmetry.space_group_name_H-M   'P 1'
#
loop_
_entity.id
_entity.type
_entity.pdbx_description
1 polymer ?
#
loop_
_entity_poly.entity_id
_entity_poly.type
_entity_poly.pdbx_seq_one_letter_code
_entity_poly.pdbx_strand_id
1 'polypeptide(L)'
;MMTVIISTPVDIVRIGRSRLTFLRQVYRFFDLICNSKDKIWLKNGLAHRKNDRPAVEHFNGALHWFFNGKRHRDKGPAIILPSTFSPLTSKREEHFFIHGNKYAINKEEEFEEIRLIPDPNFLYEKSILHSIDDMPSIVFKNGTKIWFNEDKFHRENEPAIIYGNGDQEWWRKGKRHRDNGPAVIYGDKQYWFVDGEFQKCIV
;
A
#
# COMPACT_ATOMS: atom_id res chain seq x y z
N MET A 1 -13.89 -1.48 24.00
CA MET A 1 -13.84 -0.79 22.69
C MET A 1 -14.77 0.40 22.85
N MET A 2 -14.24 1.63 22.79
CA MET A 2 -15.02 2.83 23.10
C MET A 2 -15.52 3.43 21.78
N THR A 3 -16.85 3.47 21.61
CA THR A 3 -17.48 4.18 20.50
C THR A 3 -17.60 5.64 20.93
N VAL A 4 -16.92 6.54 20.23
CA VAL A 4 -17.11 7.98 20.43
C VAL A 4 -18.05 8.46 19.33
N ILE A 5 -19.26 8.84 19.70
CA ILE A 5 -20.17 9.57 18.82
C ILE A 5 -19.85 11.05 19.04
N ILE A 6 -19.13 11.67 18.11
CA ILE A 6 -18.77 13.09 18.23
C ILE A 6 -19.97 13.89 17.73
N SER A 7 -20.78 14.40 18.65
CA SER A 7 -21.97 15.19 18.32
C SER A 7 -21.72 16.70 18.42
N THR A 8 -20.57 17.21 17.98
CA THR A 8 -20.32 18.66 17.82
C THR A 8 -19.23 18.89 16.78
N PRO A 9 -19.32 19.94 15.94
CA PRO A 9 -18.22 20.31 15.08
C PRO A 9 -17.11 20.89 15.96
N VAL A 10 -15.86 20.65 15.56
CA VAL A 10 -14.61 21.18 16.16
C VAL A 10 -13.99 20.27 17.22
N ASP A 11 -12.73 19.92 16.93
CA ASP A 11 -11.66 19.41 17.79
C ASP A 11 -11.44 17.89 18.00
N ILE A 12 -10.41 17.40 17.27
CA ILE A 12 -9.27 16.56 17.73
C ILE A 12 -9.12 15.21 17.00
N VAL A 13 -8.32 15.22 15.93
CA VAL A 13 -7.18 14.30 15.79
C VAL A 13 -5.93 15.16 15.61
N ARG A 14 -5.17 15.31 16.69
CA ARG A 14 -3.94 16.13 16.74
C ARG A 14 -2.82 15.37 16.03
N ILE A 15 -2.59 15.65 14.75
CA ILE A 15 -1.27 15.42 14.14
C ILE A 15 -0.55 16.78 14.21
N GLY A 16 0.72 16.77 14.63
CA GLY A 16 1.47 17.93 15.15
C GLY A 16 1.25 19.26 14.39
N ARG A 17 0.94 20.33 15.14
CA ARG A 17 0.69 21.68 14.62
C ARG A 17 1.95 22.30 14.01
N SER A 18 1.79 22.97 12.86
CA SER A 18 2.28 24.36 12.73
C SER A 18 1.39 25.18 11.78
N ARG A 19 0.93 26.33 12.29
CA ARG A 19 0.25 27.51 11.71
C ARG A 19 -0.56 27.38 10.41
N LEU A 20 -1.88 27.54 10.56
CA LEU A 20 -2.80 27.98 9.51
C LEU A 20 -2.42 29.38 9.00
N THR A 21 -2.27 29.52 7.69
CA THR A 21 -2.55 30.78 6.98
C THR A 21 -3.51 30.51 5.83
N PHE A 22 -4.61 31.24 5.93
CA PHE A 22 -5.66 31.53 4.97
C PHE A 22 -5.18 31.53 3.50
N LEU A 23 -5.60 30.55 2.70
CA LEU A 23 -5.84 30.70 1.26
C LEU A 23 -6.94 29.70 0.85
N ARG A 24 -8.06 30.27 0.40
CA ARG A 24 -9.19 29.59 -0.23
C ARG A 24 -8.75 29.08 -1.61
N GLN A 25 -9.34 27.94 -1.99
CA GLN A 25 -9.19 27.21 -3.26
C GLN A 25 -7.97 26.30 -3.33
N VAL A 26 -8.23 25.04 -3.68
CA VAL A 26 -7.28 23.91 -3.84
C VAL A 26 -6.87 23.20 -2.54
N TYR A 27 -7.81 22.52 -1.89
CA TYR A 27 -7.48 21.39 -0.99
C TYR A 27 -8.49 20.25 -1.21
N ARG A 28 -8.26 19.43 -2.25
CA ARG A 28 -8.69 18.02 -2.22
C ARG A 28 -7.55 17.28 -1.51
N PHE A 29 -7.89 16.45 -0.53
CA PHE A 29 -6.96 15.82 0.43
C PHE A 29 -6.36 16.82 1.42
N PHE A 30 -7.06 17.11 2.51
CA PHE A 30 -6.56 16.92 3.89
C PHE A 30 -7.69 17.22 4.89
N ASP A 31 -7.56 16.58 6.05
CA ASP A 31 -8.31 16.75 7.29
C ASP A 31 -9.72 16.13 7.36
N LEU A 32 -9.87 15.20 8.31
CA LEU A 32 -11.16 14.68 8.77
C LEU A 32 -12.01 15.85 9.28
N ILE A 33 -12.75 16.50 8.39
CA ILE A 33 -13.88 17.35 8.76
C ILE A 33 -14.99 16.38 9.15
N CYS A 34 -15.04 16.01 10.42
CA CYS A 34 -16.08 15.16 10.97
C CYS A 34 -17.37 15.96 11.08
N ASN A 35 -18.38 15.59 10.31
CA ASN A 35 -19.73 16.03 10.58
C ASN A 35 -20.15 15.46 11.95
N SER A 36 -21.02 16.15 12.69
CA SER A 36 -21.56 15.63 13.97
C SER A 36 -22.33 14.31 13.83
N LYS A 37 -22.63 13.90 12.59
CA LYS A 37 -23.28 12.64 12.24
C LYS A 37 -22.30 11.52 11.89
N ASP A 38 -21.00 11.81 11.83
CA ASP A 38 -19.98 10.81 11.51
C ASP A 38 -19.72 9.90 12.71
N LYS A 39 -19.33 8.65 12.45
CA LYS A 39 -18.98 7.68 13.49
C LYS A 39 -17.51 7.33 13.37
N ILE A 40 -16.81 7.36 14.49
CA ILE A 40 -15.37 7.08 14.57
C ILE A 40 -15.11 6.04 15.65
N TRP A 41 -14.30 5.05 15.32
CA TRP A 41 -13.84 4.02 16.25
C TRP A 41 -12.37 4.21 16.55
N LEU A 42 -12.05 4.28 17.83
CA LEU A 42 -10.70 4.52 18.34
C LEU A 42 -10.20 3.35 19.18
N LYS A 43 -8.90 3.07 19.08
CA LYS A 43 -8.14 2.20 19.97
C LYS A 43 -6.89 2.98 20.41
N ASN A 44 -6.73 3.17 21.72
CA ASN A 44 -5.62 3.95 22.30
C ASN A 44 -5.50 5.37 21.70
N GLY A 45 -6.64 6.02 21.46
CA GLY A 45 -6.69 7.37 20.87
C GLY A 45 -6.45 7.43 19.35
N LEU A 46 -6.22 6.29 18.69
CA LEU A 46 -5.96 6.21 17.26
C LEU A 46 -7.12 5.52 16.52
N ALA A 47 -7.45 5.98 15.32
CA ALA A 47 -8.47 5.36 14.48
C ALA A 47 -8.15 3.88 14.22
N HIS A 48 -9.07 3.00 14.60
CA HIS A 48 -8.95 1.55 14.49
C HIS A 48 -10.29 0.87 14.78
N ARG A 49 -10.65 -0.15 14.00
CA ARG A 49 -11.80 -1.01 14.31
C ARG A 49 -11.51 -2.47 13.96
N LYS A 50 -11.99 -3.40 14.80
CA LYS A 50 -11.83 -4.86 14.56
C LYS A 50 -12.87 -5.35 13.54
N ASN A 51 -12.68 -6.59 13.08
CA ASN A 51 -13.61 -7.34 12.23
C ASN A 51 -13.82 -6.75 10.83
N ASP A 52 -12.76 -6.20 10.23
CA ASP A 52 -12.74 -5.57 8.89
C ASP A 52 -13.83 -4.48 8.69
N ARG A 53 -14.22 -3.81 9.78
CA ARG A 53 -15.16 -2.70 9.71
C ARG A 53 -14.42 -1.38 9.54
N PRO A 54 -15.02 -0.39 8.86
CA PRO A 54 -14.41 0.93 8.72
C PRO A 54 -14.25 1.59 10.09
N ALA A 55 -13.09 2.19 10.32
CA ALA A 55 -12.81 2.95 11.52
C ALA A 55 -13.45 4.35 11.48
N VAL A 56 -13.86 4.81 10.30
CA VAL A 56 -14.63 6.04 10.11
C VAL A 56 -15.76 5.76 9.13
N GLU A 57 -16.99 6.07 9.55
CA GLU A 57 -18.19 6.08 8.71
C GLU A 57 -18.69 7.53 8.63
N HIS A 58 -18.59 8.14 7.45
CA HIS A 58 -19.08 9.49 7.23
C HIS A 58 -20.57 9.49 6.90
N PHE A 59 -21.28 10.54 7.31
CA PHE A 59 -22.71 10.73 7.01
C PHE A 59 -23.01 10.80 5.52
N ASN A 60 -22.06 11.29 4.71
CA ASN A 60 -22.17 11.30 3.26
C ASN A 60 -22.07 9.90 2.62
N GLY A 61 -21.80 8.84 3.41
CA GLY A 61 -21.63 7.46 2.97
C GLY A 61 -20.18 7.03 2.71
N ALA A 62 -19.19 7.93 2.84
CA ALA A 62 -17.78 7.57 2.70
C ALA A 62 -17.29 6.72 3.87
N LEU A 63 -16.47 5.73 3.58
CA LEU A 63 -15.96 4.76 4.55
C LEU A 63 -14.43 4.75 4.52
N HIS A 64 -13.80 4.79 5.69
CA HIS A 64 -12.35 4.71 5.81
C HIS A 64 -11.92 3.64 6.81
N TRP A 65 -10.93 2.85 6.42
CA TRP A 65 -10.29 1.84 7.25
C TRP A 65 -8.94 2.35 7.74
N PHE A 66 -8.70 2.12 9.03
CA PHE A 66 -7.46 2.50 9.70
C PHE A 66 -6.99 1.37 10.59
N PHE A 67 -5.68 1.21 10.66
CA PHE A 67 -5.00 0.37 11.62
C PHE A 67 -3.97 1.22 12.38
N ASN A 68 -4.20 1.39 13.69
CA ASN A 68 -3.35 2.18 14.57
C ASN A 68 -3.10 3.61 14.03
N GLY A 69 -4.16 4.27 13.57
CA GLY A 69 -4.10 5.66 13.10
C GLY A 69 -3.59 5.86 11.67
N LYS A 70 -3.07 4.82 11.01
CA LYS A 70 -2.68 4.87 9.59
C LYS A 70 -3.77 4.25 8.72
N ARG A 71 -4.04 4.82 7.54
CA ARG A 71 -4.96 4.19 6.57
C ARG A 71 -4.40 2.83 6.17
N HIS A 72 -5.20 1.79 6.31
CA HIS A 72 -4.76 0.42 6.09
C HIS A 72 -5.99 -0.49 5.96
N ARG A 73 -5.96 -1.43 5.01
CA ARG A 73 -6.90 -2.56 4.94
C ARG A 73 -6.28 -3.73 4.18
N ASP A 74 -6.16 -4.89 4.84
CA ASP A 74 -5.59 -6.11 4.22
C ASP A 74 -6.40 -6.63 3.02
N LYS A 75 -7.73 -6.52 3.10
CA LYS A 75 -8.66 -7.12 2.13
C LYS A 75 -9.57 -6.07 1.52
N GLY A 76 -9.05 -5.36 0.52
CA GLY A 76 -9.80 -4.42 -0.29
C GLY A 76 -9.45 -2.96 -0.02
N PRO A 77 -10.27 -2.02 -0.51
CA PRO A 77 -9.94 -0.60 -0.42
C PRO A 77 -10.06 -0.08 1.00
N ALA A 78 -9.08 0.72 1.41
CA ALA A 78 -9.07 1.41 2.70
C ALA A 78 -9.87 2.71 2.68
N ILE A 79 -10.30 3.17 1.50
CA ILE A 79 -11.26 4.26 1.33
C ILE A 79 -12.28 3.84 0.28
N ILE A 80 -13.55 4.02 0.61
CA ILE A 80 -14.65 3.90 -0.34
C ILE A 80 -15.42 5.21 -0.32
N LEU A 81 -15.48 5.90 -1.46
CA LEU A 81 -16.31 7.09 -1.65
C LEU A 81 -17.56 6.70 -2.44
N PRO A 82 -18.76 7.10 -2.00
CA PRO A 82 -19.99 6.77 -2.70
C PRO A 82 -20.06 7.48 -4.07
N SER A 83 -20.81 6.90 -5.00
CA SER A 83 -20.94 7.41 -6.38
C SER A 83 -21.47 8.84 -6.47
N THR A 84 -22.13 9.35 -5.43
CA THR A 84 -22.59 10.74 -5.33
C THR A 84 -21.45 11.77 -5.44
N PHE A 85 -20.19 11.35 -5.26
CA PHE A 85 -19.01 12.21 -5.45
C PHE A 85 -18.46 12.23 -6.88
N SER A 86 -18.84 11.27 -7.72
CA SER A 86 -18.48 11.23 -9.15
C SER A 86 -19.74 11.38 -10.00
N PRO A 87 -20.16 12.61 -10.32
CA PRO A 87 -21.32 12.83 -11.20
C PRO A 87 -21.14 12.24 -12.61
N LEU A 88 -19.90 11.90 -12.98
CA LEU A 88 -19.53 11.35 -14.27
C LEU A 88 -19.56 9.82 -14.30
N THR A 89 -19.54 9.15 -13.15
CA THR A 89 -19.54 7.68 -13.09
C THR A 89 -20.42 7.17 -11.96
N SER A 90 -21.36 6.27 -12.26
CA SER A 90 -22.19 5.61 -11.23
C SER A 90 -21.39 4.66 -10.33
N LYS A 91 -20.05 4.59 -10.47
CA LYS A 91 -19.16 3.73 -9.71
C LYS A 91 -18.65 4.48 -8.47
N ARG A 92 -18.59 3.77 -7.36
CA ARG A 92 -17.89 4.22 -6.15
C ARG A 92 -16.39 4.36 -6.43
N GLU A 93 -15.73 5.35 -5.82
CA GLU A 93 -14.27 5.47 -5.91
C GLU A 93 -13.63 4.65 -4.79
N GLU A 94 -12.59 3.90 -5.14
CA GLU A 94 -11.90 3.00 -4.23
C GLU A 94 -10.42 3.38 -4.17
N HIS A 95 -9.87 3.52 -2.96
CA HIS A 95 -8.44 3.75 -2.77
C HIS A 95 -7.85 2.74 -1.80
N PHE A 96 -6.69 2.19 -2.19
CA PHE A 96 -6.02 1.13 -1.45
C PHE A 96 -4.86 1.70 -0.65
N PHE A 97 -4.75 1.27 0.60
CA PHE A 97 -3.68 1.67 1.49
C PHE A 97 -3.24 0.49 2.36
N ILE A 98 -1.92 0.34 2.54
CA ILE A 98 -1.32 -0.52 3.54
C ILE A 98 -0.34 0.33 4.35
N HIS A 99 -0.54 0.37 5.66
CA HIS A 99 0.34 1.10 6.59
C HIS A 99 0.57 2.58 6.24
N GLY A 100 -0.44 3.22 5.64
CA GLY A 100 -0.39 4.62 5.20
C GLY A 100 0.12 4.84 3.78
N ASN A 101 0.69 3.82 3.14
CA ASN A 101 1.15 3.89 1.75
C ASN A 101 -0.02 3.66 0.81
N LYS A 102 -0.31 4.64 -0.05
CA LYS A 102 -1.31 4.50 -1.11
C LYS A 102 -0.73 3.67 -2.25
N TYR A 103 -1.54 2.80 -2.83
CA TYR A 103 -1.13 2.06 -4.03
C TYR A 103 -2.28 1.89 -5.01
N ALA A 104 -1.94 1.60 -6.25
CA ALA A 104 -2.85 1.16 -7.29
C ALA A 104 -2.65 -0.34 -7.54
N ILE A 105 -3.74 -1.00 -7.94
CA ILE A 105 -3.72 -2.39 -8.39
C ILE A 105 -4.09 -2.38 -9.87
N ASN A 106 -3.21 -2.87 -10.72
CA ASN A 106 -3.55 -3.25 -12.09
C ASN A 106 -3.80 -4.76 -12.13
N LYS A 107 -4.92 -5.18 -12.71
CA LYS A 107 -5.30 -6.59 -12.84
C LYS A 107 -5.44 -6.92 -14.31
N GLU A 108 -4.51 -7.69 -14.82
CA GLU A 108 -4.54 -8.25 -16.17
C GLU A 108 -4.89 -9.74 -16.11
N GLU A 109 -5.17 -10.36 -17.26
CA GLU A 109 -5.56 -11.78 -17.33
C GLU A 109 -4.52 -12.73 -16.71
N GLU A 110 -3.24 -12.38 -16.85
CA GLU A 110 -2.12 -13.24 -16.48
C GLU A 110 -1.37 -12.77 -15.22
N PHE A 111 -1.63 -11.56 -14.73
CA PHE A 111 -0.96 -11.04 -13.53
C PHE A 111 -1.76 -9.96 -12.80
N GLU A 112 -1.47 -9.83 -11.50
CA GLU A 112 -1.82 -8.68 -10.69
C GLU A 112 -0.55 -7.88 -10.36
N GLU A 113 -0.60 -6.57 -10.54
CA GLU A 113 0.50 -5.64 -10.28
C GLU A 113 0.07 -4.58 -9.27
N ILE A 114 0.92 -4.35 -8.27
CA ILE A 114 0.78 -3.34 -7.22
C ILE A 114 1.84 -2.27 -7.44
N ARG A 115 1.40 -1.02 -7.59
CA ARG A 115 2.29 0.15 -7.71
C ARG A 115 2.08 1.12 -6.56
N LEU A 116 3.15 1.47 -5.88
CA LEU A 116 3.15 2.52 -4.86
C LEU A 116 2.86 3.87 -5.51
N ILE A 117 2.02 4.67 -4.86
CA ILE A 117 1.78 6.08 -5.21
C ILE A 117 2.45 6.93 -4.11
N PRO A 118 3.69 7.41 -4.33
CA PRO A 118 4.50 8.03 -3.28
C PRO A 118 3.92 9.36 -2.80
N ASP A 119 3.38 10.15 -3.73
CA ASP A 119 2.72 11.41 -3.45
C ASP A 119 1.37 11.46 -4.17
N PRO A 120 0.25 11.35 -3.45
CA PRO A 120 -1.08 11.42 -4.05
C PRO A 120 -1.48 12.83 -4.52
N ASN A 121 -0.70 13.87 -4.20
CA ASN A 121 -0.95 15.26 -4.56
C ASN A 121 -0.10 15.75 -5.75
N PHE A 122 0.91 14.99 -6.18
CA PHE A 122 1.71 15.35 -7.35
C PHE A 122 0.93 15.10 -8.64
N LEU A 123 0.84 16.14 -9.48
CA LEU A 123 0.01 16.24 -10.68
C LEU A 123 0.39 15.31 -11.84
N TYR A 124 1.37 14.42 -11.65
CA TYR A 124 1.75 13.40 -12.61
C TYR A 124 1.77 12.06 -11.87
N GLU A 125 0.96 11.12 -12.34
CA GLU A 125 0.70 9.79 -11.77
C GLU A 125 1.95 8.90 -11.77
N LYS A 126 3.02 9.31 -11.09
CA LYS A 126 4.21 8.49 -10.95
C LYS A 126 3.92 7.42 -9.91
N SER A 127 3.29 6.36 -10.36
CA SER A 127 3.24 5.11 -9.64
C SER A 127 4.49 4.29 -9.96
N ILE A 128 5.10 3.68 -8.95
CA ILE A 128 6.36 2.93 -9.08
C ILE A 128 6.19 1.52 -8.54
N LEU A 129 6.96 0.58 -9.08
CA LEU A 129 7.06 -0.76 -8.53
C LEU A 129 7.89 -0.69 -7.25
N HIS A 130 7.23 -0.94 -6.12
CA HIS A 130 7.82 -0.94 -4.81
C HIS A 130 7.00 -1.88 -3.93
N SER A 131 7.65 -2.88 -3.33
CA SER A 131 7.02 -3.82 -2.43
C SER A 131 6.61 -3.13 -1.13
N ILE A 132 5.33 -3.23 -0.78
CA ILE A 132 4.76 -2.61 0.42
C ILE A 132 4.50 -3.73 1.42
N ASP A 133 5.05 -3.63 2.64
CA ASP A 133 4.82 -4.61 3.70
C ASP A 133 5.20 -6.05 3.31
N ASP A 134 6.33 -6.20 2.59
CA ASP A 134 6.82 -7.47 2.01
C ASP A 134 5.85 -8.15 1.01
N MET A 135 4.82 -7.43 0.55
CA MET A 135 3.96 -7.90 -0.53
C MET A 135 4.73 -7.87 -1.87
N PRO A 136 4.58 -8.90 -2.73
CA PRO A 136 5.12 -8.85 -4.08
C PRO A 136 4.45 -7.70 -4.86
N SER A 137 5.23 -6.99 -5.67
CA SER A 137 4.68 -5.97 -6.56
C SER A 137 4.02 -6.59 -7.78
N ILE A 138 4.41 -7.81 -8.19
CA ILE A 138 3.76 -8.53 -9.29
C ILE A 138 3.53 -9.98 -8.88
N VAL A 139 2.32 -10.48 -9.14
CA VAL A 139 1.95 -11.89 -8.97
C VAL A 139 1.35 -12.39 -10.28
N PHE A 140 2.00 -13.35 -10.91
CA PHE A 140 1.51 -14.01 -12.10
C PHE A 140 0.56 -15.16 -11.74
N LYS A 141 -0.34 -15.50 -12.65
CA LYS A 141 -1.28 -16.61 -12.54
C LYS A 141 -0.61 -17.97 -12.38
N ASN A 142 0.59 -18.15 -12.96
CA ASN A 142 1.39 -19.35 -12.78
C ASN A 142 2.05 -19.47 -11.38
N GLY A 143 1.84 -18.48 -10.50
CA GLY A 143 2.38 -18.45 -9.15
C GLY A 143 3.71 -17.70 -9.01
N THR A 144 4.30 -17.21 -10.11
CA THR A 144 5.51 -16.39 -10.06
C THR A 144 5.25 -15.09 -9.32
N LYS A 145 6.14 -14.72 -8.40
CA LYS A 145 6.06 -13.51 -7.58
C LYS A 145 7.34 -12.71 -7.71
N ILE A 146 7.20 -11.38 -7.79
CA ILE A 146 8.32 -10.46 -7.98
C ILE A 146 8.22 -9.31 -6.98
N TRP A 147 9.35 -9.01 -6.33
CA TRP A 147 9.52 -7.92 -5.38
C TRP A 147 10.43 -6.84 -5.96
N PHE A 148 10.05 -5.59 -5.69
CA PHE A 148 10.77 -4.42 -6.16
C PHE A 148 11.04 -3.44 -5.03
N ASN A 149 12.08 -2.64 -5.20
CA ASN A 149 12.32 -1.43 -4.42
C ASN A 149 12.72 -0.33 -5.42
N GLU A 150 11.87 0.68 -5.56
CA GLU A 150 12.08 1.82 -6.48
C GLU A 150 12.38 1.37 -7.92
N ASP A 151 11.46 0.59 -8.51
CA ASP A 151 11.53 0.05 -9.88
C ASP A 151 12.69 -0.92 -10.15
N LYS A 152 13.39 -1.37 -9.11
CA LYS A 152 14.49 -2.35 -9.23
C LYS A 152 14.15 -3.63 -8.48
N PHE A 153 14.48 -4.79 -9.06
CA PHE A 153 14.40 -6.07 -8.35
C PHE A 153 15.21 -5.99 -7.05
N HIS A 154 14.54 -6.22 -5.93
CA HIS A 154 15.13 -6.06 -4.62
C HIS A 154 14.28 -6.74 -3.55
N ARG A 155 14.94 -7.49 -2.65
CA ARG A 155 14.36 -7.92 -1.37
C ARG A 155 15.51 -8.24 -0.39
N GLU A 156 15.49 -7.69 0.83
CA GLU A 156 16.68 -7.66 1.71
C GLU A 156 17.16 -9.04 2.20
N ASN A 157 16.26 -10.00 2.45
CA ASN A 157 16.63 -11.30 3.05
C ASN A 157 16.11 -12.53 2.29
N GLU A 158 15.15 -12.32 1.40
CA GLU A 158 14.38 -13.37 0.72
C GLU A 158 14.55 -13.21 -0.80
N PRO A 159 14.17 -14.21 -1.61
CA PRO A 159 14.24 -14.06 -3.06
C PRO A 159 13.39 -12.88 -3.53
N ALA A 160 13.96 -12.07 -4.41
CA ALA A 160 13.24 -11.00 -5.09
C ALA A 160 12.42 -11.51 -6.27
N ILE A 161 12.72 -12.73 -6.77
CA ILE A 161 11.91 -13.44 -7.75
C ILE A 161 11.73 -14.87 -7.22
N ILE A 162 10.47 -15.31 -7.15
CA ILE A 162 10.10 -16.70 -6.88
C ILE A 162 9.25 -17.16 -8.04
N TYR A 163 9.73 -18.13 -8.81
CA TYR A 163 9.01 -18.65 -9.96
C TYR A 163 7.94 -19.66 -9.54
N GLY A 164 6.91 -19.82 -10.38
CA GLY A 164 5.83 -20.78 -10.15
C GLY A 164 6.28 -22.24 -10.04
N ASN A 165 7.44 -22.59 -10.60
CA ASN A 165 8.06 -23.91 -10.49
C ASN A 165 8.92 -24.09 -9.21
N GLY A 166 9.06 -23.05 -8.38
CA GLY A 166 9.85 -23.06 -7.15
C GLY A 166 11.28 -22.52 -7.29
N ASP A 167 11.73 -22.19 -8.49
CA ASP A 167 13.03 -21.55 -8.72
C ASP A 167 13.08 -20.15 -8.07
N GLN A 168 14.28 -19.70 -7.69
CA GLN A 168 14.45 -18.50 -6.87
C GLN A 168 15.64 -17.65 -7.31
N GLU A 169 15.46 -16.33 -7.29
CA GLU A 169 16.56 -15.36 -7.48
C GLU A 169 16.58 -14.30 -6.40
N TRP A 170 17.78 -14.03 -5.89
CA TRP A 170 18.05 -12.96 -4.94
C TRP A 170 18.64 -11.77 -5.68
N TRP A 171 18.01 -10.61 -5.48
CA TRP A 171 18.39 -9.36 -6.09
C TRP A 171 18.46 -8.27 -5.02
N ARG A 172 19.43 -7.38 -5.15
CA ARG A 172 19.58 -6.18 -4.34
C ARG A 172 19.90 -5.00 -5.25
N LYS A 173 19.01 -4.00 -5.24
CA LYS A 173 19.14 -2.76 -6.03
C LYS A 173 19.32 -3.03 -7.53
N GLY A 174 18.62 -4.02 -8.07
CA GLY A 174 18.65 -4.38 -9.49
C GLY A 174 19.85 -5.22 -9.91
N LYS A 175 20.63 -5.74 -8.96
CA LYS A 175 21.76 -6.64 -9.21
C LYS A 175 21.55 -7.97 -8.50
N ARG A 176 21.85 -9.09 -9.16
CA ARG A 176 21.85 -10.41 -8.51
C ARG A 176 22.88 -10.42 -7.39
N HIS A 177 22.47 -10.78 -6.18
CA HIS A 177 23.33 -10.72 -5.00
C HIS A 177 22.75 -11.56 -3.85
N ARG A 178 23.61 -12.28 -3.13
CA ARG A 178 23.26 -12.90 -1.85
C ARG A 178 24.52 -13.11 -0.99
N ASP A 179 24.51 -12.60 0.23
CA ASP A 179 25.71 -12.63 1.10
C ASP A 179 26.09 -14.06 1.54
N ASN A 180 25.10 -14.91 1.82
CA ASN A 180 25.30 -16.20 2.49
C ASN A 180 24.81 -17.40 1.66
N GLY A 181 24.84 -17.33 0.33
CA GLY A 181 24.36 -18.44 -0.51
C GLY A 181 24.34 -18.14 -2.00
N PRO A 182 23.80 -19.05 -2.83
CA PRO A 182 23.61 -18.79 -4.24
C PRO A 182 22.56 -17.71 -4.45
N ALA A 183 22.84 -16.78 -5.37
CA ALA A 183 21.91 -15.73 -5.76
C ALA A 183 20.88 -16.22 -6.78
N VAL A 184 21.07 -17.40 -7.38
CA VAL A 184 20.10 -18.05 -8.27
C VAL A 184 20.08 -19.54 -7.96
N ILE A 185 18.89 -20.10 -7.81
CA ILE A 185 18.64 -21.55 -7.66
C ILE A 185 17.63 -21.97 -8.72
N TYR A 186 18.05 -22.85 -9.63
CA TYR A 186 17.24 -23.44 -10.69
C TYR A 186 17.28 -24.96 -10.61
N GLY A 187 16.23 -25.58 -10.07
CA GLY A 187 16.28 -26.97 -9.64
C GLY A 187 17.48 -27.22 -8.73
N ASP A 188 18.35 -28.15 -9.10
CA ASP A 188 19.57 -28.47 -8.35
C ASP A 188 20.75 -27.53 -8.65
N LYS A 189 20.64 -26.68 -9.68
CA LYS A 189 21.73 -25.78 -10.11
C LYS A 189 21.76 -24.53 -9.27
N GLN A 190 22.94 -24.16 -8.81
CA GLN A 190 23.16 -23.00 -7.94
C GLN A 190 24.18 -22.07 -8.57
N TYR A 191 23.92 -20.76 -8.56
CA TYR A 191 24.81 -19.74 -9.13
C TYR A 191 25.08 -18.64 -8.11
N TRP A 192 26.35 -18.27 -7.95
CA TRP A 192 26.80 -17.22 -7.04
C TRP A 192 27.10 -15.94 -7.83
N PHE A 193 26.63 -14.82 -7.28
CA PHE A 193 26.86 -13.49 -7.81
C PHE A 193 27.25 -12.54 -6.68
N VAL A 194 28.19 -11.63 -6.95
CA VAL A 194 28.54 -10.50 -6.07
C VAL A 194 28.37 -9.23 -6.88
N ASP A 195 27.53 -8.31 -6.41
CA ASP A 195 27.25 -7.03 -7.08
C ASP A 195 26.84 -7.14 -8.57
N GLY A 196 26.19 -8.27 -8.92
CA GLY A 196 25.74 -8.59 -10.27
C GLY A 196 26.75 -9.36 -11.13
N GLU A 197 27.97 -9.58 -10.63
CA GLU A 197 29.01 -10.31 -11.36
C GLU A 197 29.00 -11.79 -10.99
N PHE A 198 28.94 -12.65 -12.01
CA PHE A 198 28.98 -14.10 -11.85
C PHE A 198 30.31 -14.55 -11.23
N GLN A 199 30.23 -15.40 -10.21
CA GLN A 199 31.41 -15.94 -9.53
C GLN A 199 31.65 -17.41 -9.89
N LYS A 200 30.63 -18.24 -9.71
CA LYS A 200 30.70 -19.69 -9.94
C LYS A 200 29.31 -20.31 -10.04
N CYS A 201 29.26 -21.52 -10.54
CA CYS A 201 28.09 -22.39 -10.47
C CYS A 201 28.43 -23.73 -9.81
N ILE A 202 27.41 -24.36 -9.23
CA ILE A 202 27.43 -25.76 -8.80
C ILE A 202 26.24 -26.43 -9.50
N VAL A 203 26.50 -27.59 -10.09
CA VAL A 203 25.56 -28.41 -10.85
C VAL A 203 25.51 -29.82 -10.29
#